data_AF-A0A432Q316-F1
#
_entry.id   AF-A0A432Q316-F1
#
_cell.length_a   1.000
_cell.length_b   1.000
_cell.length_c   1.000
_cell.angle_alpha   90.00
_cell.angle_beta   90.00
_cell.angle_gamma   90.00
#
_symmetry.space_group_name_H-M   'P 1'
#
loop_
_entity.id
_entity.type
_entity.pdbx_description
1 polymer ?
#
loop_
_entity_poly.entity_id
_entity_poly.type
_entity_poly.pdbx_seq_one_letter_code
_entity_poly.pdbx_strand_id
1 'polypeptide(L)'
;MKAKGAVGRIYGEATSTEFSFVVFDPREVRRTDYVKVWNDVEGWVIAQVLEIKATADLSGTDILEGKDAEKEMYIAKASVIGRRDDDGMLRTPKTPFAPGENVFKAEEDFIIDVLGLKKDGIYIGYLQDTNIKVKLDVNSLVQKHCCILAKTGSGKSYTAGVIVEELLEIGVPLFIIDPHGEYSSLKFPNDDEFDLERMKYFNVNPKGYENVVVYVPPNSPFAEVADGVLRLDGKNLSAEEIIELAGISGNSSQALVYQAVKNLKKRGVDYTVEDVICEVEGIKHNSKWTVLGCLEKIVEVGFFDGTPTPVSMLLQKDRAVVLDMRGTPPEHQDLMVSRICNELFELRKLGEVPPGMIVIEEAHNFIPERGFGRSISTQILRTIASEGRKFSLGLMVISQRPARIDKNVISQCNTQIILRVTNPNDINAIKKGVEGLTSETVDEIKRLPPGTAMVVSPELEKPVIVEIRVKRSKHGGVAVNVVDVKKEKIKKKGFRLSKNKKSEFEGKGIKVAVERKVLKAKSKSDVKLEQSNLVESEEFEEGKRTSKNKKSIFKKMFGV
;
A
#
# COMPACT_ATOMS: atom_id res chain seq x y z
N MET A 1 -20.28 -48.29 -1.38
CA MET A 1 -21.19 -47.36 -2.08
C MET A 1 -20.76 -45.93 -1.78
N LYS A 2 -20.62 -45.09 -2.81
CA LYS A 2 -20.32 -43.65 -2.65
C LYS A 2 -21.52 -42.97 -2.00
N ALA A 3 -21.32 -42.25 -0.90
CA ALA A 3 -22.36 -41.39 -0.35
C ALA A 3 -22.62 -40.24 -1.35
N LYS A 4 -23.89 -39.90 -1.59
CA LYS A 4 -24.26 -38.85 -2.56
C LYS A 4 -23.65 -37.51 -2.11
N GLY A 5 -22.87 -36.88 -2.98
CA GLY A 5 -22.23 -35.58 -2.72
C GLY A 5 -20.90 -35.62 -1.97
N ALA A 6 -20.42 -36.80 -1.56
CA ALA A 6 -19.09 -36.93 -0.96
C ALA A 6 -18.00 -36.73 -2.03
N VAL A 7 -16.98 -35.93 -1.70
CA VAL A 7 -15.80 -35.68 -2.55
C VAL A 7 -14.63 -36.59 -2.22
N GLY A 8 -14.69 -37.30 -1.09
CA GLY A 8 -13.67 -38.24 -0.69
C GLY A 8 -13.98 -39.01 0.59
N ARG A 9 -13.01 -39.79 1.07
CA ARG A 9 -13.09 -40.53 2.34
C ARG A 9 -11.78 -40.52 3.11
N ILE A 10 -11.86 -40.37 4.42
CA ILE A 10 -10.68 -40.41 5.30
C ILE A 10 -9.92 -41.71 5.08
N TYR A 11 -8.60 -41.57 4.97
CA TYR A 11 -7.67 -42.64 4.70
C TYR A 11 -6.46 -42.53 5.62
N GLY A 12 -6.07 -43.67 6.20
CA GLY A 12 -4.94 -43.74 7.12
C GLY A 12 -5.26 -43.16 8.49
N GLU A 13 -4.23 -42.63 9.14
CA GLU A 13 -4.33 -41.99 10.45
C GLU A 13 -5.03 -40.62 10.35
N ALA A 14 -5.93 -40.37 11.29
CA ALA A 14 -6.62 -39.10 11.46
C ALA A 14 -6.55 -38.69 12.92
N THR A 15 -6.25 -37.41 13.15
CA THR A 15 -6.20 -36.80 14.48
C THR A 15 -7.33 -35.77 14.61
N SER A 16 -7.44 -35.11 15.75
CA SER A 16 -8.42 -34.03 15.92
C SER A 16 -8.05 -32.74 15.16
N THR A 17 -6.80 -32.61 14.70
CA THR A 17 -6.28 -31.39 14.05
C THR A 17 -5.95 -31.59 12.57
N GLU A 18 -5.80 -32.83 12.11
CA GLU A 18 -5.50 -33.13 10.72
C GLU A 18 -5.98 -34.52 10.30
N PHE A 19 -6.29 -34.69 9.02
CA PHE A 19 -6.56 -35.99 8.44
C PHE A 19 -6.15 -36.03 6.97
N SER A 20 -5.91 -37.24 6.46
CA SER A 20 -5.75 -37.49 5.02
C SER A 20 -7.01 -38.15 4.47
N PHE A 21 -7.35 -37.88 3.22
CA PHE A 21 -8.50 -38.50 2.57
C PHE A 21 -8.23 -38.78 1.09
N VAL A 22 -8.78 -39.89 0.59
CA VAL A 22 -8.76 -40.21 -0.85
C VAL A 22 -9.81 -39.35 -1.53
N VAL A 23 -9.39 -38.55 -2.50
CA VAL A 23 -10.23 -37.72 -3.35
C VAL A 23 -10.84 -38.57 -4.46
N PHE A 24 -12.16 -38.49 -4.64
CA PHE A 24 -12.86 -39.29 -5.64
C PHE A 24 -12.75 -38.74 -7.06
N ASP A 25 -12.72 -37.42 -7.21
CA ASP A 25 -12.48 -36.72 -8.47
C ASP A 25 -11.52 -35.55 -8.22
N PRO A 26 -10.30 -35.56 -8.76
CA PRO A 26 -9.31 -34.49 -8.55
C PRO A 26 -9.75 -33.14 -9.14
N ARG A 27 -10.82 -33.09 -9.96
CA ARG A 27 -11.39 -31.84 -10.47
C ARG A 27 -12.31 -31.15 -9.46
N GLU A 28 -12.82 -31.91 -8.48
CA GLU A 28 -13.76 -31.40 -7.47
C GLU A 28 -13.05 -30.77 -6.28
N VAL A 29 -11.87 -31.26 -5.88
CA VAL A 29 -11.15 -30.76 -4.71
C VAL A 29 -9.82 -30.17 -5.12
N ARG A 30 -9.55 -28.95 -4.68
CA ARG A 30 -8.28 -28.24 -4.89
C ARG A 30 -7.61 -27.96 -3.56
N ARG A 31 -6.32 -27.64 -3.63
CA ARG A 31 -5.63 -27.01 -2.51
C ARG A 31 -6.37 -25.71 -2.15
N THR A 32 -6.39 -25.38 -0.85
CA THR A 32 -7.12 -24.25 -0.20
C THR A 32 -8.64 -24.40 -0.09
N ASP A 33 -9.25 -25.38 -0.76
CA ASP A 33 -10.68 -25.66 -0.63
C ASP A 33 -11.07 -25.98 0.83
N TYR A 34 -12.27 -25.53 1.20
CA TYR A 34 -12.90 -25.89 2.46
C TYR A 34 -13.76 -27.14 2.29
N VAL A 35 -13.49 -28.12 3.13
CA VAL A 35 -14.26 -29.36 3.22
C VAL A 35 -14.89 -29.48 4.59
N LYS A 36 -15.94 -30.28 4.70
CA LYS A 36 -16.53 -30.67 5.97
C LYS A 36 -16.52 -32.18 6.13
N VAL A 37 -16.41 -32.60 7.38
CA VAL A 37 -16.41 -34.00 7.77
C VAL A 37 -17.18 -34.17 9.08
N TRP A 38 -17.80 -35.33 9.23
CA TRP A 38 -18.53 -35.67 10.45
C TRP A 38 -17.55 -36.16 11.52
N ASN A 39 -17.71 -35.65 12.73
CA ASN A 39 -17.12 -36.18 13.94
C ASN A 39 -18.25 -36.74 14.82
N ASP A 40 -18.06 -37.94 15.39
CA ASP A 40 -19.08 -38.63 16.17
C ASP A 40 -19.50 -37.91 17.46
N VAL A 41 -18.64 -37.04 18.00
CA VAL A 41 -18.87 -36.28 19.23
C VAL A 41 -19.25 -34.83 18.90
N GLU A 42 -18.49 -34.17 18.03
CA GLU A 42 -18.65 -32.74 17.75
C GLU A 42 -19.56 -32.41 16.55
N GLY A 43 -19.98 -33.41 15.77
CA GLY A 43 -20.82 -33.26 14.58
C GLY A 43 -20.04 -32.75 13.36
N TRP A 44 -20.64 -31.89 12.54
CA TRP A 44 -19.98 -31.35 11.35
C TRP A 44 -18.85 -30.38 11.71
N VAL A 45 -17.68 -30.61 11.12
CA VAL A 45 -16.46 -29.82 11.34
C VAL A 45 -15.89 -29.37 10.00
N ILE A 46 -15.39 -28.13 9.93
CA ILE A 46 -14.66 -27.64 8.76
C ILE A 46 -13.18 -27.97 8.85
N ALA A 47 -12.61 -28.36 7.72
CA ALA A 47 -11.19 -28.46 7.48
C ALA A 47 -10.81 -27.78 6.15
N GLN A 48 -9.55 -27.38 6.02
CA GLN A 48 -9.01 -26.78 4.81
C GLN A 48 -7.97 -27.71 4.18
N VAL A 49 -8.05 -27.90 2.86
CA VAL A 49 -7.13 -28.76 2.11
C VAL A 49 -5.77 -28.08 2.00
N LEU A 50 -4.74 -28.67 2.59
CA LEU A 50 -3.37 -28.16 2.59
C LEU A 50 -2.60 -28.53 1.33
N GLU A 51 -2.73 -29.78 0.88
CA GLU A 51 -2.05 -30.33 -0.28
C GLU A 51 -2.85 -31.51 -0.87
N ILE A 52 -2.61 -31.80 -2.15
CA ILE A 52 -3.14 -32.98 -2.84
C ILE A 52 -1.96 -33.65 -3.55
N LYS A 53 -1.79 -34.95 -3.33
CA LYS A 53 -0.75 -35.79 -3.91
C LYS A 53 -1.38 -36.82 -4.83
N ALA A 54 -0.87 -36.93 -6.05
CA ALA A 54 -1.18 -38.05 -6.93
C ALA A 54 -0.19 -39.18 -6.65
N THR A 55 -0.69 -40.40 -6.53
CA THR A 55 0.12 -41.62 -6.37
C THR A 55 -0.45 -42.71 -7.27
N ALA A 56 0.43 -43.58 -7.76
CA ALA A 56 0.08 -44.72 -8.58
C ALA A 56 0.95 -45.89 -8.16
N ASP A 57 0.44 -47.10 -8.33
CA ASP A 57 1.22 -48.31 -8.14
C ASP A 57 2.02 -48.58 -9.42
N LEU A 58 3.16 -47.89 -9.55
CA LEU A 58 4.10 -48.04 -10.65
C LEU A 58 5.50 -48.27 -10.07
N SER A 59 6.17 -49.33 -10.53
CA SER A 59 7.58 -49.53 -10.19
C SER A 59 8.47 -48.58 -10.98
N GLY A 60 9.68 -48.30 -10.48
CA GLY A 60 10.66 -47.47 -11.21
C GLY A 60 11.01 -48.04 -12.59
N THR A 61 10.95 -49.36 -12.75
CA THR A 61 11.14 -50.04 -14.04
C THR A 61 9.98 -49.79 -15.01
N ASP A 62 8.73 -49.79 -14.54
CA ASP A 62 7.56 -49.53 -15.38
C ASP A 62 7.56 -48.09 -15.95
N ILE A 63 8.02 -47.14 -15.14
CA ILE A 63 8.16 -45.74 -15.55
C ILE A 63 9.22 -45.59 -16.65
N LEU A 64 10.36 -46.28 -16.52
CA LEU A 64 11.44 -46.24 -17.51
C LEU A 64 11.04 -46.90 -18.84
N GLU A 65 10.15 -47.89 -18.78
CA GLU A 65 9.59 -48.56 -19.95
C GLU A 65 8.43 -47.78 -20.60
N GLY A 66 8.04 -46.63 -20.03
CA GLY A 66 6.95 -45.80 -20.55
C GLY A 66 5.55 -46.40 -20.36
N LYS A 67 5.37 -47.25 -19.33
CA LYS A 67 4.05 -47.78 -18.98
C LYS A 67 3.24 -46.74 -18.21
N ASP A 68 1.96 -46.62 -18.56
CA ASP A 68 1.00 -45.80 -17.83
C ASP A 68 0.50 -46.51 -16.57
N ALA A 69 0.11 -45.73 -15.56
CA ALA A 69 -0.51 -46.25 -14.35
C ALA A 69 -1.90 -46.84 -14.66
N GLU A 70 -2.16 -48.07 -14.21
CA GLU A 70 -3.51 -48.65 -14.34
C GLU A 70 -4.54 -47.94 -13.45
N LYS A 71 -4.09 -47.41 -12.30
CA LYS A 71 -4.96 -46.71 -11.36
C LYS A 71 -4.20 -45.64 -10.57
N GLU A 72 -4.60 -44.40 -10.79
CA GLU A 72 -4.16 -43.27 -10.01
C GLU A 72 -5.04 -43.09 -8.77
N MET A 73 -4.41 -42.75 -7.65
CA MET A 73 -5.07 -42.34 -6.42
C MET A 73 -4.62 -40.93 -6.05
N TYR A 74 -5.59 -40.11 -5.67
CA TYR A 74 -5.35 -38.74 -5.24
C TYR A 74 -5.60 -38.67 -3.74
N ILE A 75 -4.59 -38.32 -2.97
CA ILE A 75 -4.65 -38.22 -1.51
C ILE A 75 -4.50 -36.76 -1.12
N ALA A 76 -5.52 -36.20 -0.49
CA ALA A 76 -5.51 -34.86 0.05
C ALA A 76 -5.20 -34.88 1.54
N LYS A 77 -4.38 -33.95 2.01
CA LYS A 77 -4.18 -33.67 3.44
C LYS A 77 -5.00 -32.44 3.81
N ALA A 78 -5.79 -32.52 4.88
CA ALA A 78 -6.59 -31.41 5.38
C ALA A 78 -6.22 -31.07 6.83
N SER A 79 -6.17 -29.77 7.12
CA SER A 79 -6.03 -29.23 8.48
C SER A 79 -7.40 -28.81 9.00
N VAL A 80 -7.73 -29.30 10.19
CA VAL A 80 -9.02 -29.07 10.84
C VAL A 80 -9.04 -27.66 11.41
N ILE A 81 -10.08 -26.91 11.05
CA ILE A 81 -10.32 -25.58 11.62
C ILE A 81 -11.18 -25.72 12.87
N GLY A 82 -12.32 -26.41 12.74
CA GLY A 82 -13.26 -26.58 13.83
C GLY A 82 -14.70 -26.31 13.43
N ARG A 83 -15.50 -26.00 14.44
CA ARG A 83 -16.93 -25.68 14.36
C ARG A 83 -17.24 -24.60 15.41
N ARG A 84 -18.26 -23.77 15.18
CA ARG A 84 -18.83 -22.96 16.27
C ARG A 84 -19.75 -23.79 17.17
N ASP A 85 -19.59 -23.60 18.47
CA ASP A 85 -20.56 -24.10 19.46
C ASP A 85 -21.77 -23.16 19.58
N ASP A 86 -22.72 -23.51 20.44
CA ASP A 86 -23.96 -22.74 20.63
C ASP A 86 -23.71 -21.34 21.24
N ASP A 87 -22.57 -21.16 21.92
CA ASP A 87 -22.11 -19.86 22.43
C ASP A 87 -21.40 -19.01 21.35
N GLY A 88 -21.31 -19.55 20.12
CA GLY A 88 -20.67 -18.91 19.00
C GLY A 88 -19.15 -18.87 19.12
N MET A 89 -18.51 -19.74 19.91
CA MET A 89 -17.05 -19.83 20.02
C MET A 89 -16.49 -20.90 19.07
N LEU A 90 -15.36 -20.62 18.42
CA LEU A 90 -14.69 -21.64 17.62
C LEU A 90 -14.13 -22.75 18.53
N ARG A 91 -14.54 -23.99 18.26
CA ARG A 91 -14.05 -25.20 18.93
C ARG A 91 -13.37 -26.10 17.92
N THR A 92 -12.12 -26.44 18.20
CA THR A 92 -11.45 -27.57 17.55
C THR A 92 -11.93 -28.87 18.20
N PRO A 93 -12.20 -29.92 17.42
CA PRO A 93 -12.53 -31.24 17.98
C PRO A 93 -11.49 -31.71 18.98
N LYS A 94 -11.91 -32.45 19.99
CA LYS A 94 -11.02 -33.11 20.95
C LYS A 94 -10.85 -34.59 20.65
N THR A 95 -11.68 -35.13 19.76
CA THR A 95 -11.64 -36.52 19.35
C THR A 95 -11.12 -36.65 17.91
N PRO A 96 -10.43 -37.75 17.57
CA PRO A 96 -9.99 -37.99 16.19
C PRO A 96 -11.18 -38.33 15.28
N PHE A 97 -10.99 -38.15 13.98
CA PHE A 97 -11.98 -38.58 12.99
C PHE A 97 -11.86 -40.08 12.68
N ALA A 98 -13.00 -40.72 12.37
CA ALA A 98 -13.01 -42.13 12.01
C ALA A 98 -12.41 -42.37 10.60
N PRO A 99 -11.47 -43.31 10.43
CA PRO A 99 -11.04 -43.75 9.12
C PRO A 99 -12.21 -44.28 8.28
N GLY A 100 -12.26 -43.89 7.00
CA GLY A 100 -13.35 -44.24 6.09
C GLY A 100 -14.54 -43.28 6.10
N GLU A 101 -14.58 -42.30 7.01
CA GLU A 101 -15.64 -41.30 7.06
C GLU A 101 -15.69 -40.45 5.78
N ASN A 102 -16.90 -40.05 5.36
CA ASN A 102 -17.07 -39.31 4.12
C ASN A 102 -16.70 -37.83 4.29
N VAL A 103 -15.97 -37.30 3.32
CA VAL A 103 -15.60 -35.89 3.23
C VAL A 103 -16.46 -35.23 2.17
N PHE A 104 -17.01 -34.05 2.49
CA PHE A 104 -17.89 -33.26 1.61
C PHE A 104 -17.30 -31.87 1.38
N LYS A 105 -17.72 -31.17 0.33
CA LYS A 105 -17.47 -29.72 0.28
C LYS A 105 -18.23 -29.01 1.40
N ALA A 106 -17.60 -28.00 1.99
CA ALA A 106 -18.28 -27.15 2.95
C ALA A 106 -19.20 -26.15 2.23
N GLU A 107 -20.38 -25.91 2.78
CA GLU A 107 -21.27 -24.86 2.31
C GLU A 107 -20.74 -23.46 2.67
N GLU A 108 -21.03 -22.46 1.83
CA GLU A 108 -20.55 -21.08 2.04
C GLU A 108 -20.97 -20.51 3.39
N ASP A 109 -22.24 -20.70 3.80
CA ASP A 109 -22.73 -20.23 5.11
C ASP A 109 -21.96 -20.86 6.27
N PHE A 110 -21.57 -22.13 6.15
CA PHE A 110 -20.80 -22.81 7.19
C PHE A 110 -19.37 -22.29 7.25
N ILE A 111 -18.74 -22.01 6.09
CA ILE A 111 -17.42 -21.40 6.01
C ILE A 111 -17.43 -19.99 6.63
N ILE A 112 -18.43 -19.17 6.26
CA ILE A 112 -18.61 -17.82 6.79
C ILE A 112 -18.71 -17.86 8.31
N ASP A 113 -19.57 -18.73 8.83
CA ASP A 113 -19.78 -18.90 10.27
C ASP A 113 -18.47 -19.30 10.98
N VAL A 114 -17.86 -20.43 10.60
CA VAL A 114 -16.67 -20.96 11.29
C VAL A 114 -15.47 -20.01 11.21
N LEU A 115 -15.28 -19.29 10.11
CA LEU A 115 -14.17 -18.32 9.99
C LEU A 115 -14.43 -17.00 10.72
N GLY A 116 -15.66 -16.75 11.17
CA GLY A 116 -16.05 -15.46 11.77
C GLY A 116 -16.21 -14.33 10.76
N LEU A 117 -16.44 -14.68 9.49
CA LEU A 117 -16.69 -13.68 8.45
C LEU A 117 -18.04 -13.01 8.70
N LYS A 118 -18.07 -11.68 8.56
CA LYS A 118 -19.31 -10.92 8.75
C LYS A 118 -20.15 -10.90 7.47
N LYS A 119 -21.47 -11.02 7.65
CA LYS A 119 -22.45 -10.84 6.56
C LYS A 119 -22.63 -9.37 6.17
N ASP A 120 -22.38 -8.45 7.10
CA ASP A 120 -22.44 -7.00 6.93
C ASP A 120 -21.09 -6.35 7.24
N GLY A 121 -20.86 -5.13 6.75
CA GLY A 121 -19.58 -4.41 6.87
C GLY A 121 -19.03 -3.95 5.53
N ILE A 122 -17.78 -3.49 5.51
CA ILE A 122 -17.12 -3.00 4.29
C ILE A 122 -16.64 -4.16 3.43
N TYR A 123 -16.95 -4.14 2.14
CA TYR A 123 -16.57 -5.21 1.22
C TYR A 123 -15.17 -4.98 0.64
N ILE A 124 -14.22 -5.84 1.03
CA ILE A 124 -12.81 -5.72 0.61
C ILE A 124 -12.42 -6.66 -0.53
N GLY A 125 -13.18 -7.73 -0.78
CA GLY A 125 -12.82 -8.72 -1.79
C GLY A 125 -13.36 -10.12 -1.50
N TYR A 126 -12.86 -11.12 -2.21
CA TYR A 126 -13.26 -12.51 -2.02
C TYR A 126 -12.25 -13.28 -1.16
N LEU A 127 -12.73 -14.22 -0.35
CA LEU A 127 -11.89 -15.20 0.32
C LEU A 127 -11.18 -16.02 -0.75
N GLN A 128 -9.87 -16.21 -0.61
CA GLN A 128 -9.00 -16.79 -1.63
C GLN A 128 -9.59 -18.08 -2.22
N ASP A 129 -9.57 -18.18 -3.56
CA ASP A 129 -10.04 -19.33 -4.34
C ASP A 129 -11.53 -19.67 -4.15
N THR A 130 -12.31 -18.73 -3.59
CA THR A 130 -13.77 -18.85 -3.42
C THR A 130 -14.50 -17.61 -3.96
N ASN A 131 -15.84 -17.65 -4.01
CA ASN A 131 -16.68 -16.48 -4.27
C ASN A 131 -17.28 -15.86 -2.99
N ILE A 132 -16.78 -16.26 -1.81
CA ILE A 132 -17.28 -15.78 -0.53
C ILE A 132 -16.78 -14.36 -0.29
N LYS A 133 -17.70 -13.42 -0.12
CA LYS A 133 -17.36 -12.02 0.16
C LYS A 133 -16.76 -11.89 1.56
N VAL A 134 -15.58 -11.31 1.65
CA VAL A 134 -14.98 -10.90 2.91
C VAL A 134 -15.40 -9.47 3.20
N LYS A 135 -16.10 -9.31 4.32
CA LYS A 135 -16.50 -8.00 4.84
C LYS A 135 -15.89 -7.76 6.21
N LEU A 136 -15.40 -6.55 6.43
CA LEU A 136 -14.81 -6.13 7.70
C LEU A 136 -15.78 -5.24 8.48
N ASP A 137 -15.79 -5.41 9.79
CA ASP A 137 -16.62 -4.62 10.68
C ASP A 137 -16.12 -3.15 10.73
N VAL A 138 -17.05 -2.23 10.45
CA VAL A 138 -16.75 -0.79 10.39
C VAL A 138 -16.30 -0.27 11.75
N ASN A 139 -16.98 -0.69 12.83
CA ASN A 139 -16.68 -0.20 14.17
C ASN A 139 -15.30 -0.69 14.61
N SER A 140 -14.94 -1.93 14.30
CA SER A 140 -13.60 -2.45 14.57
C SER A 140 -12.54 -1.66 13.82
N LEU A 141 -12.72 -1.42 12.51
CA LEU A 141 -11.77 -0.64 11.70
C LEU A 141 -11.60 0.79 12.19
N VAL A 142 -12.72 1.49 12.45
CA VAL A 142 -12.71 2.91 12.86
C VAL A 142 -12.31 3.06 14.32
N GLN A 143 -12.76 2.21 15.23
CA GLN A 143 -12.52 2.42 16.67
C GLN A 143 -11.26 1.71 17.18
N LYS A 144 -10.79 0.65 16.52
CA LYS A 144 -9.65 -0.16 16.99
C LYS A 144 -8.42 -0.07 16.07
N HIS A 145 -8.39 0.94 15.21
CA HIS A 145 -7.31 1.23 14.27
C HIS A 145 -7.06 0.09 13.26
N CYS A 146 -6.44 0.46 12.14
CA CYS A 146 -6.11 -0.49 11.09
C CYS A 146 -4.70 -0.20 10.55
N CYS A 147 -3.98 -1.24 10.11
CA CYS A 147 -2.76 -1.04 9.36
C CYS A 147 -2.75 -1.82 8.05
N ILE A 148 -2.13 -1.21 7.03
CA ILE A 148 -1.89 -1.82 5.71
C ILE A 148 -0.38 -1.89 5.50
N LEU A 149 0.13 -3.12 5.50
CA LEU A 149 1.56 -3.42 5.50
C LEU A 149 1.91 -4.17 4.21
N ALA A 150 2.89 -3.67 3.46
CA ALA A 150 3.21 -4.22 2.14
C ALA A 150 4.70 -4.06 1.79
N LYS A 151 5.16 -4.69 0.70
CA LYS A 151 6.33 -4.22 -0.05
C LYS A 151 5.89 -3.23 -1.13
N THR A 152 6.78 -2.34 -1.58
CA THR A 152 6.58 -1.50 -2.78
C THR A 152 6.04 -2.29 -3.96
N GLY A 153 5.02 -1.75 -4.64
CA GLY A 153 4.39 -2.36 -5.81
C GLY A 153 3.44 -3.53 -5.52
N SER A 154 3.12 -3.82 -4.25
CA SER A 154 2.23 -4.94 -3.90
C SER A 154 0.74 -4.58 -3.91
N GLY A 155 0.38 -3.30 -4.13
CA GLY A 155 -1.02 -2.83 -4.12
C GLY A 155 -1.46 -2.16 -2.81
N LYS A 156 -0.53 -1.57 -2.04
CA LYS A 156 -0.77 -0.90 -0.75
C LYS A 156 -1.85 0.19 -0.85
N SER A 157 -1.60 1.22 -1.65
CA SER A 157 -2.51 2.35 -1.83
C SER A 157 -3.77 1.97 -2.60
N TYR A 158 -3.68 0.92 -3.43
CA TYR A 158 -4.85 0.33 -4.09
C TYR A 158 -5.82 -0.27 -3.07
N THR A 159 -5.30 -1.08 -2.13
CA THR A 159 -6.06 -1.68 -1.03
C THR A 159 -6.60 -0.63 -0.07
N ALA A 160 -5.78 0.39 0.26
CA ALA A 160 -6.25 1.53 1.04
C ALA A 160 -7.40 2.26 0.35
N GLY A 161 -7.29 2.49 -0.95
CA GLY A 161 -8.35 3.07 -1.77
C GLY A 161 -9.65 2.26 -1.70
N VAL A 162 -9.58 0.93 -1.82
CA VAL A 162 -10.76 0.05 -1.68
C VAL A 162 -11.45 0.24 -0.32
N ILE A 163 -10.70 0.35 0.77
CA ILE A 163 -11.26 0.57 2.10
C ILE A 163 -11.86 1.98 2.23
N VAL A 164 -11.14 2.99 1.75
CA VAL A 164 -11.61 4.39 1.74
C VAL A 164 -12.90 4.54 0.95
N GLU A 165 -13.02 3.88 -0.21
CA GLU A 165 -14.26 3.83 -1.01
C GLU A 165 -15.44 3.29 -0.19
N GLU A 166 -15.26 2.15 0.49
CA GLU A 166 -16.33 1.56 1.31
C GLU A 166 -16.69 2.42 2.52
N LEU A 167 -15.71 3.04 3.18
CA LEU A 167 -15.94 3.97 4.28
C LEU A 167 -16.70 5.22 3.82
N LEU A 168 -16.43 5.70 2.61
CA LEU A 168 -17.18 6.80 1.98
C LEU A 168 -18.62 6.41 1.64
N GLU A 169 -18.88 5.19 1.16
CA GLU A 169 -20.25 4.73 0.87
C GLU A 169 -21.16 4.76 2.10
N ILE A 170 -20.59 4.47 3.27
CA ILE A 170 -21.31 4.44 4.55
C ILE A 170 -21.26 5.79 5.30
N GLY A 171 -20.62 6.81 4.72
CA GLY A 171 -20.61 8.16 5.26
C GLY A 171 -19.63 8.43 6.41
N VAL A 172 -18.61 7.58 6.58
CA VAL A 172 -17.57 7.79 7.61
C VAL A 172 -16.72 9.01 7.26
N PRO A 173 -16.57 10.00 8.16
CA PRO A 173 -15.62 11.09 8.00
C PRO A 173 -14.18 10.58 7.87
N LEU A 174 -13.47 11.03 6.84
CA LEU A 174 -12.07 10.68 6.60
C LEU A 174 -11.21 11.93 6.50
N PHE A 175 -10.07 11.90 7.20
CA PHE A 175 -8.96 12.83 6.97
C PHE A 175 -7.75 12.05 6.47
N ILE A 176 -7.33 12.28 5.22
CA ILE A 176 -6.29 11.52 4.54
C ILE A 176 -5.05 12.38 4.40
N ILE A 177 -3.95 11.96 5.00
CA ILE A 177 -2.63 12.56 4.89
C ILE A 177 -1.91 11.86 3.73
N ASP A 178 -1.65 12.59 2.66
CA ASP A 178 -1.21 12.06 1.36
C ASP A 178 0.09 12.75 0.90
N PRO A 179 1.27 12.24 1.30
CA PRO A 179 2.57 12.81 0.88
C PRO A 179 2.86 12.68 -0.62
N HIS A 180 2.14 11.79 -1.32
CA HIS A 180 2.42 11.41 -2.70
C HIS A 180 1.29 11.73 -3.69
N GLY A 181 0.18 12.28 -3.20
CA GLY A 181 -0.95 12.79 -3.98
C GLY A 181 -1.75 11.72 -4.72
N GLU A 182 -1.78 10.50 -4.19
CA GLU A 182 -2.46 9.36 -4.83
C GLU A 182 -3.99 9.41 -4.65
N TYR A 183 -4.49 10.06 -3.60
CA TYR A 183 -5.90 10.00 -3.19
C TYR A 183 -6.79 11.05 -3.87
N SER A 184 -6.21 12.07 -4.50
CA SER A 184 -6.94 13.02 -5.36
C SER A 184 -7.73 12.32 -6.49
N SER A 185 -7.25 11.15 -6.92
CA SER A 185 -7.88 10.30 -7.94
C SER A 185 -9.24 9.72 -7.53
N LEU A 186 -9.59 9.68 -6.24
CA LEU A 186 -10.88 9.18 -5.73
C LEU A 186 -12.08 9.91 -6.33
N LYS A 187 -11.92 11.17 -6.74
CA LYS A 187 -12.97 11.97 -7.38
C LYS A 187 -13.45 11.40 -8.71
N PHE A 188 -12.63 10.61 -9.40
CA PHE A 188 -12.91 10.15 -10.74
C PHE A 188 -13.29 8.67 -10.76
N PRO A 189 -14.26 8.26 -11.59
CA PRO A 189 -14.55 6.84 -11.79
C PRO A 189 -13.35 6.14 -12.43
N ASN A 190 -13.18 4.85 -12.13
CA ASN A 190 -12.14 4.02 -12.74
C ASN A 190 -12.38 3.88 -14.25
N ASP A 191 -11.33 4.12 -15.04
CA ASP A 191 -11.32 4.07 -16.50
C ASP A 191 -10.32 3.04 -17.07
N ASP A 192 -9.66 2.25 -16.22
CA ASP A 192 -8.72 1.23 -16.64
C ASP A 192 -9.42 -0.02 -17.21
N GLU A 193 -9.10 -0.41 -18.44
CA GLU A 193 -9.77 -1.52 -19.13
C GLU A 193 -9.66 -2.86 -18.39
N PHE A 194 -8.51 -3.14 -17.77
CA PHE A 194 -8.30 -4.38 -17.03
C PHE A 194 -9.12 -4.42 -15.74
N ASP A 195 -9.17 -3.31 -15.00
CA ASP A 195 -10.03 -3.18 -13.83
C ASP A 195 -11.50 -3.30 -14.21
N LEU A 196 -11.95 -2.65 -15.29
CA LEU A 196 -13.34 -2.71 -15.77
C LEU A 196 -13.82 -4.14 -16.09
N GLU A 197 -12.95 -5.00 -16.62
CA GLU A 197 -13.29 -6.41 -16.80
C GLU A 197 -13.44 -7.15 -15.47
N ARG A 198 -12.50 -6.92 -14.54
CA ARG A 198 -12.53 -7.55 -13.20
C ARG A 198 -13.65 -7.03 -12.31
N MET A 199 -14.15 -5.83 -12.54
CA MET A 199 -15.32 -5.29 -11.84
C MET A 199 -16.54 -6.21 -11.95
N LYS A 200 -16.72 -6.90 -13.10
CA LYS A 200 -17.80 -7.88 -13.29
C LYS A 200 -17.65 -9.08 -12.35
N TYR A 201 -16.42 -9.55 -12.15
CA TYR A 201 -16.12 -10.65 -11.24
C TYR A 201 -16.38 -10.26 -9.78
N PHE A 202 -15.98 -9.06 -9.36
CA PHE A 202 -16.22 -8.55 -8.00
C PHE A 202 -17.62 -7.95 -7.78
N ASN A 203 -18.44 -7.88 -8.83
CA ASN A 203 -19.76 -7.25 -8.83
C ASN A 203 -19.74 -5.83 -8.25
N VAL A 204 -18.86 -4.99 -8.79
CA VAL A 204 -18.75 -3.54 -8.50
C VAL A 204 -18.81 -2.74 -9.80
N ASN A 205 -19.05 -1.43 -9.71
CA ASN A 205 -19.10 -0.53 -10.88
C ASN A 205 -18.18 0.67 -10.68
N PRO A 206 -17.70 1.30 -11.77
CA PRO A 206 -16.91 2.52 -11.68
C PRO A 206 -17.69 3.62 -10.98
N LYS A 207 -17.03 4.34 -10.08
CA LYS A 207 -17.62 5.44 -9.32
C LYS A 207 -16.55 6.43 -8.88
N GLY A 208 -16.82 7.71 -9.13
CA GLY A 208 -16.08 8.82 -8.53
C GLY A 208 -16.81 9.34 -7.29
N TYR A 209 -16.06 9.91 -6.36
CA TYR A 209 -16.59 10.41 -5.10
C TYR A 209 -16.49 11.94 -5.05
N GLU A 210 -17.60 12.63 -5.34
CA GLU A 210 -17.68 14.10 -5.39
C GLU A 210 -17.47 14.76 -4.02
N ASN A 211 -17.72 14.01 -2.95
CA ASN A 211 -17.54 14.41 -1.56
C ASN A 211 -16.09 14.30 -1.06
N VAL A 212 -15.14 14.04 -1.96
CA VAL A 212 -13.70 14.13 -1.71
C VAL A 212 -13.27 15.59 -1.90
N VAL A 213 -12.65 16.18 -0.89
CA VAL A 213 -12.13 17.56 -0.92
C VAL A 213 -10.61 17.50 -0.76
N VAL A 214 -9.87 18.11 -1.67
CA VAL A 214 -8.41 18.09 -1.71
C VAL A 214 -7.89 19.47 -1.30
N TYR A 215 -7.17 19.49 -0.19
CA TYR A 215 -6.36 20.62 0.23
C TYR A 215 -4.89 20.38 -0.10
N VAL A 216 -4.18 21.46 -0.40
CA VAL A 216 -2.72 21.46 -0.53
C VAL A 216 -2.08 22.47 0.45
N PRO A 217 -0.82 22.26 0.85
CA PRO A 217 -0.05 23.26 1.56
C PRO A 217 0.12 24.58 0.77
N PRO A 218 0.43 25.70 1.44
CA PRO A 218 0.79 26.94 0.77
C PRO A 218 1.98 26.74 -0.16
N ASN A 219 2.01 27.50 -1.27
CA ASN A 219 3.03 27.41 -2.32
C ASN A 219 3.16 26.04 -3.01
N SER A 220 2.18 25.14 -2.83
CA SER A 220 2.11 23.90 -3.58
C SER A 220 1.93 24.19 -5.08
N PRO A 221 2.69 23.51 -5.97
CA PRO A 221 2.50 23.64 -7.42
C PRO A 221 1.15 23.08 -7.90
N PHE A 222 0.38 22.44 -7.02
CA PHE A 222 -0.92 21.85 -7.31
C PHE A 222 -2.10 22.71 -6.80
N ALA A 223 -1.85 23.95 -6.34
CA ALA A 223 -2.89 24.82 -5.80
C ALA A 223 -4.02 25.15 -6.79
N GLU A 224 -3.74 25.21 -8.10
CA GLU A 224 -4.76 25.50 -9.12
C GLU A 224 -5.74 24.33 -9.38
N VAL A 225 -5.34 23.10 -9.06
CA VAL A 225 -6.16 21.90 -9.28
C VAL A 225 -6.77 21.35 -7.98
N ALA A 226 -6.35 21.89 -6.83
CA ALA A 226 -6.89 21.56 -5.52
C ALA A 226 -8.19 22.35 -5.24
N ASP A 227 -8.99 21.90 -4.28
CA ASP A 227 -10.20 22.62 -3.85
C ASP A 227 -9.88 23.76 -2.89
N GLY A 228 -8.69 23.76 -2.28
CA GLY A 228 -8.24 24.83 -1.42
C GLY A 228 -6.80 24.69 -0.92
N VAL A 229 -6.34 25.73 -0.23
CA VAL A 229 -5.03 25.75 0.44
C VAL A 229 -5.26 25.62 1.94
N LEU A 230 -4.59 24.66 2.59
CA LEU A 230 -4.66 24.47 4.04
C LEU A 230 -3.60 25.33 4.72
N ARG A 231 -4.06 26.26 5.56
CA ARG A 231 -3.22 27.18 6.34
C ARG A 231 -3.30 26.83 7.82
N LEU A 232 -2.16 26.78 8.49
CA LEU A 232 -2.09 26.46 9.91
C LEU A 232 -2.23 27.73 10.77
N ASP A 233 -2.72 27.60 11.99
CA ASP A 233 -2.73 28.70 12.94
C ASP A 233 -1.32 28.98 13.48
N GLY A 234 -0.64 30.04 13.03
CA GLY A 234 0.73 30.39 13.44
C GLY A 234 0.93 30.82 14.89
N LYS A 235 -0.09 30.77 15.74
CA LYS A 235 0.03 31.25 17.12
C LYS A 235 0.66 30.23 18.06
N ASN A 236 1.46 30.75 19.00
CA ASN A 236 1.98 30.06 20.18
C ASN A 236 2.76 28.78 19.91
N LEU A 237 3.47 28.68 18.78
CA LEU A 237 4.33 27.53 18.49
C LEU A 237 5.32 27.29 19.63
N SER A 238 5.48 26.03 20.00
CA SER A 238 6.50 25.60 20.96
C SER A 238 7.91 25.78 20.37
N ALA A 239 8.91 25.89 21.25
CA ALA A 239 10.30 25.97 20.82
C ALA A 239 10.71 24.72 20.03
N GLU A 240 10.19 23.53 20.39
CA GLU A 240 10.47 22.28 19.66
C GLU A 240 9.90 22.32 18.23
N GLU A 241 8.66 22.78 18.05
CA GLU A 241 8.06 22.93 16.72
C GLU A 241 8.84 23.92 15.86
N ILE A 242 9.25 25.06 16.43
CA ILE A 242 10.05 26.06 15.71
C ILE A 242 11.43 25.48 15.34
N ILE A 243 12.10 24.78 16.26
CA ILE A 243 13.42 24.18 16.01
C ILE A 243 13.36 23.16 14.88
N GLU A 244 12.34 22.29 14.90
CA GLU A 244 12.14 21.27 13.86
C GLU A 244 11.82 21.93 12.51
N LEU A 245 10.88 22.88 12.49
CA LEU A 245 10.44 23.60 11.29
C LEU A 245 11.57 24.39 10.62
N ALA A 246 12.44 25.00 11.41
CA ALA A 246 13.55 25.79 10.90
C ALA A 246 14.82 24.94 10.63
N GLY A 247 14.78 23.62 10.88
CA GLY A 247 15.91 22.71 10.72
C GLY A 247 17.12 23.08 11.58
N ILE A 248 16.90 23.64 12.78
CA ILE A 248 17.98 24.15 13.64
C ILE A 248 18.69 22.99 14.33
N SER A 249 19.90 22.70 13.84
CA SER A 249 20.85 21.77 14.45
C SER A 249 21.91 22.54 15.24
N GLY A 250 21.91 22.42 16.57
CA GLY A 250 22.94 23.00 17.44
C GLY A 250 22.42 23.51 18.78
N ASN A 251 23.03 23.07 19.88
CA ASN A 251 22.55 23.34 21.23
C ASN A 251 22.44 24.84 21.54
N SER A 252 23.41 25.65 21.10
CA SER A 252 23.37 27.11 21.33
C SER A 252 22.23 27.78 20.57
N SER A 253 22.00 27.40 19.31
CA SER A 253 20.91 27.93 18.48
C SER A 253 19.55 27.51 19.04
N GLN A 254 19.41 26.25 19.46
CA GLN A 254 18.19 25.76 20.11
C GLN A 254 17.91 26.50 21.42
N ALA A 255 18.94 26.70 22.26
CA ALA A 255 18.80 27.44 23.51
C ALA A 255 18.29 28.88 23.30
N LEU A 256 18.67 29.54 22.21
CA LEU A 256 18.16 30.86 21.85
C LEU A 256 16.67 30.83 21.52
N VAL A 257 16.20 29.84 20.75
CA VAL A 257 14.77 29.66 20.46
C VAL A 257 13.99 29.38 21.74
N TYR A 258 14.49 28.49 22.60
CA TYR A 258 13.89 28.23 23.91
C TYR A 258 13.80 29.48 24.78
N GLN A 259 14.88 30.28 24.83
CA GLN A 259 14.90 31.53 25.59
C GLN A 259 13.87 32.53 25.05
N ALA A 260 13.82 32.71 23.72
CA ALA A 260 12.89 33.62 23.08
C ALA A 260 11.43 33.22 23.35
N VAL A 261 11.07 31.95 23.09
CA VAL A 261 9.73 31.42 23.36
C VAL A 261 9.37 31.53 24.85
N LYS A 262 10.31 31.25 25.77
CA LYS A 262 10.07 31.39 27.21
C LYS A 262 9.81 32.84 27.61
N ASN A 263 10.52 33.80 27.02
CA ASN A 263 10.31 35.22 27.27
C ASN A 263 8.94 35.69 26.77
N LEU A 264 8.55 35.27 25.56
CA LEU A 264 7.23 35.59 24.99
C LEU A 264 6.10 34.99 25.85
N LYS A 265 6.20 33.72 26.25
CA LYS A 265 5.21 33.08 27.15
C LYS A 265 5.04 33.80 28.48
N LYS A 266 6.12 34.36 29.05
CA LYS A 266 6.05 35.14 30.30
C LYS A 266 5.25 36.44 30.16
N ARG A 267 5.11 36.98 28.95
CA ARG A 267 4.31 38.20 28.70
C ARG A 267 2.81 37.92 28.73
N GLY A 268 2.39 36.66 28.63
CA GLY A 268 0.97 36.27 28.74
C GLY A 268 0.11 36.69 27.55
N VAL A 269 0.72 36.97 26.40
CA VAL A 269 0.06 37.30 25.14
C VAL A 269 0.40 36.26 24.08
N ASP A 270 -0.52 36.06 23.13
CA ASP A 270 -0.27 35.24 21.95
C ASP A 270 0.93 35.79 21.18
N TYR A 271 1.75 34.89 20.63
CA TYR A 271 2.90 35.25 19.80
C TYR A 271 2.97 34.43 18.52
N THR A 272 3.65 34.97 17.53
CA THR A 272 3.88 34.39 16.20
C THR A 272 5.37 34.08 15.98
N VAL A 273 5.73 33.54 14.82
CA VAL A 273 7.15 33.30 14.47
C VAL A 273 7.89 34.64 14.31
N GLU A 274 7.20 35.66 13.82
CA GLU A 274 7.69 37.03 13.67
C GLU A 274 8.04 37.64 15.03
N ASP A 275 7.22 37.40 16.06
CA ASP A 275 7.54 37.83 17.43
C ASP A 275 8.77 37.10 17.98
N VAL A 276 8.96 35.82 17.63
CA VAL A 276 10.15 35.05 18.00
C VAL A 276 11.39 35.60 17.29
N ILE A 277 11.28 35.99 16.02
CA ILE A 277 12.35 36.68 15.29
C ILE A 277 12.77 37.94 16.04
N CYS A 278 11.81 38.84 16.35
CA CYS A 278 12.09 40.07 17.09
C CYS A 278 12.73 39.80 18.46
N GLU A 279 12.28 38.77 19.18
CA GLU A 279 12.86 38.40 20.47
C GLU A 279 14.30 37.89 20.33
N VAL A 280 14.60 37.08 19.31
CA VAL A 280 15.95 36.55 19.02
C VAL A 280 16.90 37.67 18.58
N GLU A 281 16.44 38.65 17.80
CA GLU A 281 17.24 39.81 17.40
C GLU A 281 17.80 40.58 18.60
N GLY A 282 17.00 40.68 19.66
CA GLY A 282 17.36 41.33 20.93
C GLY A 282 18.40 40.57 21.77
N ILE A 283 18.63 39.28 21.51
CA ILE A 283 19.57 38.46 22.30
C ILE A 283 21.01 38.76 21.87
N LYS A 284 21.89 39.03 22.85
CA LYS A 284 23.33 39.21 22.64
C LYS A 284 24.06 37.88 22.55
N HIS A 285 23.98 37.21 21.40
CA HIS A 285 24.68 35.95 21.14
C HIS A 285 25.08 35.79 19.66
N ASN A 286 26.28 35.26 19.38
CA ASN A 286 26.81 35.16 18.01
C ASN A 286 25.99 34.22 17.11
N SER A 287 25.44 33.14 17.68
CA SER A 287 24.60 32.17 16.94
C SER A 287 23.22 32.72 16.54
N LYS A 288 22.84 33.94 16.94
CA LYS A 288 21.51 34.48 16.63
C LYS A 288 21.28 34.63 15.13
N TRP A 289 22.30 35.00 14.36
CA TRP A 289 22.18 35.19 12.92
C TRP A 289 21.81 33.90 12.17
N THR A 290 22.32 32.76 12.66
CA THR A 290 21.93 31.45 12.14
C THR A 290 20.47 31.15 12.46
N VAL A 291 20.01 31.47 13.67
CA VAL A 291 18.60 31.28 14.06
C VAL A 291 17.69 32.17 13.23
N LEU A 292 18.01 33.46 13.09
CA LEU A 292 17.22 34.42 12.31
C LEU A 292 17.04 33.97 10.86
N GLY A 293 18.14 33.61 10.17
CA GLY A 293 18.06 33.12 8.79
C GLY A 293 17.32 31.77 8.65
N CYS A 294 17.17 31.00 9.72
CA CYS A 294 16.30 29.82 9.74
C CYS A 294 14.83 30.20 9.98
N LEU A 295 14.54 31.12 10.90
CA LEU A 295 13.18 31.58 11.19
C LEU A 295 12.58 32.36 10.03
N GLU A 296 13.36 33.16 9.31
CA GLU A 296 12.90 33.88 8.11
C GLU A 296 12.40 32.92 7.03
N LYS A 297 13.08 31.79 6.84
CA LYS A 297 12.63 30.73 5.90
C LYS A 297 11.26 30.18 6.28
N ILE A 298 10.95 30.08 7.57
CA ILE A 298 9.63 29.61 8.02
C ILE A 298 8.54 30.56 7.51
N VAL A 299 8.77 31.87 7.71
CA VAL A 299 7.84 32.91 7.29
C VAL A 299 7.70 32.92 5.77
N GLU A 300 8.81 32.78 5.03
CA GLU A 300 8.80 32.72 3.56
C GLU A 300 7.97 31.57 2.98
N VAL A 301 7.87 30.44 3.69
CA VAL A 301 7.05 29.29 3.23
C VAL A 301 5.55 29.58 3.32
N GLY A 302 5.14 30.55 4.15
CA GLY A 302 3.77 31.06 4.18
C GLY A 302 2.73 30.11 4.79
N PHE A 303 3.16 29.15 5.64
CA PHE A 303 2.26 28.23 6.35
C PHE A 303 1.23 28.92 7.22
N PHE A 304 1.62 30.08 7.77
CA PHE A 304 0.88 30.83 8.78
C PHE A 304 0.27 32.12 8.23
N ASP A 305 0.45 32.41 6.94
CA ASP A 305 -0.08 33.64 6.34
C ASP A 305 -1.61 33.57 6.21
N GLY A 306 -2.27 34.71 6.37
CA GLY A 306 -3.70 34.85 6.14
C GLY A 306 -4.56 34.22 7.23
N THR A 307 -5.76 33.79 6.87
CA THR A 307 -6.70 33.18 7.80
C THR A 307 -6.43 31.68 7.91
N PRO A 308 -6.20 31.14 9.13
CA PRO A 308 -6.05 29.71 9.35
C PRO A 308 -7.28 28.92 8.88
N THR A 309 -7.04 27.74 8.32
CA THR A 309 -8.09 26.79 7.97
C THR A 309 -8.58 26.10 9.25
N PRO A 310 -9.87 26.21 9.63
CA PRO A 310 -10.37 25.59 10.86
C PRO A 310 -10.21 24.07 10.82
N VAL A 311 -9.50 23.46 11.77
CA VAL A 311 -9.26 21.99 11.75
C VAL A 311 -10.56 21.19 11.85
N SER A 312 -11.61 21.77 12.44
CA SER A 312 -12.95 21.16 12.49
C SER A 312 -13.55 20.81 11.13
N MET A 313 -13.09 21.44 10.04
CA MET A 313 -13.56 21.13 8.69
C MET A 313 -12.87 19.92 8.07
N LEU A 314 -11.75 19.46 8.63
CA LEU A 314 -10.95 18.36 8.07
C LEU A 314 -11.59 16.99 8.34
N LEU A 315 -12.55 16.91 9.25
CA LEU A 315 -13.27 15.69 9.58
C LEU A 315 -14.78 15.97 9.60
N GLN A 316 -15.45 15.74 8.47
CA GLN A 316 -16.87 16.03 8.30
C GLN A 316 -17.65 14.79 7.85
N LYS A 317 -18.92 14.70 8.28
CA LYS A 317 -19.81 13.61 7.87
C LYS A 317 -19.95 13.54 6.35
N ASP A 318 -19.96 12.31 5.83
CA ASP A 318 -20.12 12.04 4.40
C ASP A 318 -19.05 12.72 3.53
N ARG A 319 -17.82 12.94 4.06
CA ARG A 319 -16.71 13.54 3.32
C ARG A 319 -15.37 12.86 3.60
N ALA A 320 -14.50 12.87 2.58
CA ALA A 320 -13.08 12.62 2.75
C ALA A 320 -12.30 13.89 2.43
N VAL A 321 -11.53 14.38 3.39
CA VAL A 321 -10.62 15.51 3.19
C VAL A 321 -9.22 14.96 2.98
N VAL A 322 -8.64 15.21 1.82
CA VAL A 322 -7.28 14.81 1.45
C VAL A 322 -6.34 16.01 1.62
N LEU A 323 -5.28 15.84 2.39
CA LEU A 323 -4.16 16.76 2.44
C LEU A 323 -3.05 16.23 1.52
N ASP A 324 -3.02 16.74 0.29
CA ASP A 324 -2.00 16.42 -0.71
C ASP A 324 -0.76 17.28 -0.47
N MET A 325 0.31 16.64 0.01
CA MET A 325 1.56 17.32 0.38
C MET A 325 2.69 17.08 -0.63
N ARG A 326 2.36 16.73 -1.87
CA ARG A 326 3.37 16.57 -2.92
C ARG A 326 4.19 17.84 -3.09
N GLY A 327 5.51 17.68 -3.09
CA GLY A 327 6.45 18.79 -3.24
C GLY A 327 6.72 19.56 -1.94
N THR A 328 6.04 19.23 -0.84
CA THR A 328 6.31 19.82 0.48
C THR A 328 7.47 19.09 1.17
N PRO A 329 8.45 19.82 1.75
CA PRO A 329 9.56 19.23 2.50
C PRO A 329 9.10 18.34 3.68
N PRO A 330 9.81 17.24 3.99
CA PRO A 330 9.39 16.30 5.05
C PRO A 330 9.18 16.94 6.43
N GLU A 331 10.06 17.86 6.84
CA GLU A 331 9.97 18.60 8.11
C GLU A 331 8.68 19.43 8.21
N HIS A 332 8.22 19.96 7.07
CA HIS A 332 6.98 20.72 6.97
C HIS A 332 5.76 19.80 7.01
N GLN A 333 5.81 18.68 6.29
CA GLN A 333 4.75 17.67 6.33
C GLN A 333 4.54 17.18 7.78
N ASP A 334 5.62 16.87 8.49
CA ASP A 334 5.57 16.38 9.85
C ASP A 334 4.96 17.39 10.83
N LEU A 335 5.27 18.68 10.68
CA LEU A 335 4.62 19.75 11.47
C LEU A 335 3.13 19.86 11.18
N MET A 336 2.73 19.86 9.91
CA MET A 336 1.31 19.92 9.54
C MET A 336 0.54 18.76 10.17
N VAL A 337 1.06 17.54 10.04
CA VAL A 337 0.47 16.34 10.64
C VAL A 337 0.40 16.48 12.17
N SER A 338 1.50 16.89 12.82
CA SER A 338 1.54 17.07 14.27
C SER A 338 0.45 18.03 14.75
N ARG A 339 0.38 19.23 14.18
CA ARG A 339 -0.55 20.28 14.63
C ARG A 339 -2.01 19.93 14.33
N ILE A 340 -2.28 19.47 13.12
CA ILE A 340 -3.63 19.07 12.72
C ILE A 340 -4.12 17.92 13.60
N CYS A 341 -3.30 16.88 13.83
CA CYS A 341 -3.71 15.75 14.64
C CYS A 341 -3.90 16.12 16.12
N ASN A 342 -3.10 17.05 16.67
CA ASN A 342 -3.27 17.54 18.04
C ASN A 342 -4.63 18.26 18.18
N GLU A 343 -4.88 19.25 17.33
CA GLU A 343 -6.12 20.03 17.39
C GLU A 343 -7.35 19.16 17.09
N LEU A 344 -7.27 18.28 16.08
CA LEU A 344 -8.36 17.38 15.73
C LEU A 344 -8.69 16.42 16.87
N PHE A 345 -7.68 15.93 17.59
CA PHE A 345 -7.90 15.06 18.74
C PHE A 345 -8.58 15.80 19.91
N GLU A 346 -8.18 17.03 20.21
CA GLU A 346 -8.83 17.85 21.22
C GLU A 346 -10.29 18.20 20.84
N LEU A 347 -10.53 18.64 19.60
CA LEU A 347 -11.89 18.87 19.09
C LEU A 347 -12.76 17.61 19.22
N ARG A 348 -12.17 16.43 18.99
CA ARG A 348 -12.89 15.16 19.14
C ARG A 348 -13.20 14.84 20.61
N LYS A 349 -12.28 15.11 21.55
CA LYS A 349 -12.56 14.99 22.99
C LYS A 349 -13.72 15.89 23.44
N LEU A 350 -13.80 17.08 22.87
CA LEU A 350 -14.85 18.07 23.14
C LEU A 350 -16.18 17.77 22.43
N GLY A 351 -16.20 16.86 21.45
CA GLY A 351 -17.41 16.55 20.68
C GLY A 351 -17.70 17.52 19.53
N GLU A 352 -16.75 18.37 19.17
CA GLU A 352 -16.92 19.40 18.14
C GLU A 352 -16.76 18.86 16.72
N VAL A 353 -16.10 17.70 16.56
CA VAL A 353 -16.00 16.96 15.30
C VAL A 353 -16.64 15.56 15.43
N PRO A 354 -17.22 15.03 14.35
CA PRO A 354 -17.83 13.70 14.35
C PRO A 354 -16.79 12.58 14.54
N PRO A 355 -17.22 11.39 14.99
CA PRO A 355 -16.41 10.17 14.90
C PRO A 355 -15.94 9.93 13.47
N GLY A 356 -14.69 9.53 13.28
CA GLY A 356 -14.11 9.38 11.95
C GLY A 356 -12.74 8.71 12.00
N MET A 357 -12.04 8.70 10.87
CA MET A 357 -10.75 8.05 10.74
C MET A 357 -9.71 8.96 10.08
N ILE A 358 -8.51 9.00 10.67
CA ILE A 358 -7.32 9.57 10.06
C ILE A 358 -6.61 8.47 9.28
N VAL A 359 -6.33 8.71 8.01
CA VAL A 359 -5.57 7.80 7.14
C VAL A 359 -4.20 8.42 6.89
N ILE A 360 -3.13 7.69 7.20
CA ILE A 360 -1.75 8.16 7.05
C ILE A 360 -1.03 7.29 6.04
N GLU A 361 -0.82 7.83 4.84
CA GLU A 361 0.06 7.22 3.87
C GLU A 361 1.53 7.43 4.26
N GLU A 362 2.39 6.47 3.93
CA GLU A 362 3.82 6.51 4.24
C GLU A 362 4.11 6.80 5.72
N ALA A 363 3.34 6.17 6.61
CA ALA A 363 3.31 6.50 8.03
C ALA A 363 4.66 6.39 8.76
N HIS A 364 5.65 5.70 8.17
CA HIS A 364 7.01 5.65 8.71
C HIS A 364 7.73 7.01 8.69
N ASN A 365 7.25 7.98 7.91
CA ASN A 365 7.75 9.36 7.91
C ASN A 365 7.26 10.16 9.14
N PHE A 366 6.08 9.80 9.68
CA PHE A 366 5.40 10.53 10.76
C PHE A 366 5.46 9.81 12.11
N ILE A 367 5.66 8.49 12.10
CA ILE A 367 5.73 7.67 13.30
C ILE A 367 6.93 6.71 13.23
N PRO A 368 8.17 7.21 13.03
CA PRO A 368 9.35 6.37 12.96
C PRO A 368 9.57 5.59 14.27
N GLU A 369 9.98 4.33 14.14
CA GLU A 369 10.51 3.53 15.26
C GLU A 369 11.80 4.16 15.79
N ARG A 370 12.06 3.99 17.09
CA ARG A 370 13.25 4.57 17.74
C ARG A 370 14.52 4.14 17.00
N GLY A 371 15.34 5.13 16.63
CA GLY A 371 16.61 4.92 15.92
C GLY A 371 16.51 4.97 14.39
N PHE A 372 15.31 5.03 13.80
CA PHE A 372 15.13 5.22 12.35
C PHE A 372 14.87 6.67 11.93
N GLY A 373 14.56 7.54 12.89
CA GLY A 373 14.30 8.95 12.69
C GLY A 373 13.73 9.58 13.96
N ARG A 374 13.56 10.90 13.92
CA ARG A 374 12.76 11.66 14.87
C ARG A 374 11.67 12.36 14.07
N SER A 375 10.46 12.41 14.61
CA SER A 375 9.35 13.19 14.08
C SER A 375 8.58 13.75 15.27
N ILE A 376 8.08 14.98 15.13
CA ILE A 376 7.29 15.68 16.13
C ILE A 376 5.86 15.13 16.20
N SER A 377 5.30 14.64 15.09
CA SER A 377 3.96 14.05 15.07
C SER A 377 3.88 12.68 15.75
N THR A 378 5.02 12.01 15.96
CA THR A 378 5.09 10.68 16.60
C THR A 378 4.36 10.64 17.94
N GLN A 379 4.47 11.68 18.77
CA GLN A 379 3.89 11.65 20.11
C GLN A 379 2.35 11.69 20.07
N ILE A 380 1.77 12.60 19.29
CA ILE A 380 0.32 12.70 19.17
C ILE A 380 -0.26 11.47 18.45
N LEU A 381 0.42 10.95 17.44
CA LEU A 381 -0.04 9.75 16.73
C LEU A 381 0.00 8.50 17.61
N ARG A 382 0.99 8.36 18.51
CA ARG A 382 0.97 7.35 19.58
C ARG A 382 -0.22 7.53 20.52
N THR A 383 -0.49 8.76 20.95
CA THR A 383 -1.64 9.07 21.83
C THR A 383 -2.96 8.72 21.15
N ILE A 384 -3.14 9.07 19.87
CA ILE A 384 -4.33 8.69 19.09
C ILE A 384 -4.45 7.17 18.98
N ALA A 385 -3.35 6.45 18.72
CA ALA A 385 -3.38 4.99 18.67
C ALA A 385 -3.73 4.33 20.02
N SER A 386 -3.36 4.95 21.15
CA SER A 386 -3.67 4.39 22.48
C SER A 386 -5.02 4.84 23.06
N GLU A 387 -5.49 6.05 22.72
CA GLU A 387 -6.65 6.68 23.35
C GLU A 387 -7.79 7.01 22.37
N GLY A 388 -7.50 7.06 21.06
CA GLY A 388 -8.46 7.43 20.00
C GLY A 388 -9.73 6.59 20.03
N ARG A 389 -9.62 5.31 20.39
CA ARG A 389 -10.77 4.41 20.61
C ARG A 389 -11.82 4.99 21.56
N LYS A 390 -11.40 5.62 22.67
CA LYS A 390 -12.32 6.21 23.67
C LYS A 390 -13.16 7.34 23.08
N PHE A 391 -12.62 7.98 22.05
CA PHE A 391 -13.23 9.13 21.39
C PHE A 391 -13.74 8.78 19.99
N SER A 392 -13.68 7.52 19.54
CA SER A 392 -14.06 7.11 18.18
C SER A 392 -13.30 7.89 17.08
N LEU A 393 -12.02 8.13 17.31
CA LEU A 393 -11.08 8.63 16.30
C LEU A 393 -10.14 7.50 15.89
N GLY A 394 -10.41 6.97 14.69
CA GLY A 394 -9.63 5.89 14.10
C GLY A 394 -8.33 6.35 13.49
N LEU A 395 -7.41 5.41 13.36
CA LEU A 395 -6.13 5.61 12.69
C LEU A 395 -5.93 4.45 11.71
N MET A 396 -5.75 4.76 10.43
CA MET A 396 -5.30 3.82 9.42
C MET A 396 -3.84 4.12 9.06
N VAL A 397 -2.94 3.20 9.41
CA VAL A 397 -1.50 3.34 9.22
C VAL A 397 -1.08 2.56 7.98
N ILE A 398 -0.54 3.24 6.98
CA ILE A 398 -0.19 2.63 5.70
C ILE A 398 1.32 2.77 5.48
N SER A 399 2.04 1.67 5.27
CA SER A 399 3.49 1.72 5.03
C SER A 399 4.06 0.48 4.36
N GLN A 400 5.09 0.69 3.55
CA GLN A 400 5.89 -0.38 2.94
C GLN A 400 7.05 -0.89 3.80
N ARG A 401 7.29 -0.27 4.96
CA ARG A 401 8.39 -0.63 5.87
C ARG A 401 7.86 -0.78 7.30
N PRO A 402 7.14 -1.87 7.62
CA PRO A 402 6.66 -2.15 8.97
C PRO A 402 7.73 -2.01 10.05
N ALA A 403 8.98 -2.43 9.78
CA ALA A 403 10.06 -2.35 10.76
C ALA A 403 10.53 -0.92 11.08
N ARG A 404 10.09 0.08 10.30
CA ARG A 404 10.41 1.49 10.52
C ARG A 404 9.30 2.27 11.22
N ILE A 405 8.15 1.67 11.47
CA ILE A 405 7.05 2.32 12.21
C ILE A 405 7.16 1.93 13.67
N ASP A 406 6.81 2.86 14.56
CA ASP A 406 6.70 2.57 15.98
C ASP A 406 5.84 1.33 16.27
N LYS A 407 6.48 0.35 16.92
CA LYS A 407 5.87 -0.93 17.27
C LYS A 407 4.64 -0.79 18.16
N ASN A 408 4.57 0.25 19.01
CA ASN A 408 3.42 0.45 19.89
C ASN A 408 2.22 0.97 19.10
N VAL A 409 2.42 1.64 17.96
CA VAL A 409 1.31 2.01 17.07
C VAL A 409 0.84 0.79 16.29
N ILE A 410 1.76 0.00 15.73
CA ILE A 410 1.39 -1.25 15.03
C ILE A 410 0.63 -2.20 15.96
N SER A 411 1.07 -2.39 17.21
CA SER A 411 0.41 -3.29 18.16
C SER A 411 -0.98 -2.83 18.59
N GLN A 412 -1.33 -1.56 18.38
CA GLN A 412 -2.68 -1.02 18.65
C GLN A 412 -3.58 -1.11 17.41
N CYS A 413 -3.04 -1.49 16.25
CA CYS A 413 -3.83 -1.74 15.05
C CYS A 413 -4.40 -3.15 15.11
N ASN A 414 -5.65 -3.27 15.54
CA ASN A 414 -6.31 -4.56 15.70
C ASN A 414 -6.56 -5.24 14.36
N THR A 415 -7.01 -4.48 13.35
CA THR A 415 -7.16 -5.02 12.00
C THR A 415 -5.88 -4.78 11.20
N GLN A 416 -5.23 -5.85 10.77
CA GLN A 416 -3.99 -5.78 10.00
C GLN A 416 -4.20 -6.42 8.64
N ILE A 417 -3.92 -5.66 7.58
CA ILE A 417 -4.03 -6.08 6.20
C ILE A 417 -2.61 -6.15 5.63
N ILE A 418 -2.11 -7.36 5.50
CA ILE A 418 -0.71 -7.65 5.18
C ILE A 418 -0.67 -8.17 3.75
N LEU A 419 -0.21 -7.33 2.84
CA LEU A 419 0.12 -7.73 1.47
C LEU A 419 1.48 -8.42 1.45
N ARG A 420 1.97 -8.76 0.26
CA ARG A 420 3.26 -9.41 0.11
C ARG A 420 4.39 -8.61 0.77
N VAL A 421 5.09 -9.24 1.72
CA VAL A 421 6.30 -8.71 2.37
C VAL A 421 7.41 -9.76 2.27
N THR A 422 8.60 -9.35 1.84
CA THR A 422 9.73 -10.27 1.63
C THR A 422 10.95 -9.95 2.48
N ASN A 423 11.02 -8.76 3.06
CA ASN A 423 12.16 -8.34 3.87
C ASN A 423 12.11 -9.02 5.25
N PRO A 424 13.18 -9.71 5.71
CA PRO A 424 13.19 -10.39 7.00
C PRO A 424 12.92 -9.48 8.20
N ASN A 425 13.40 -8.24 8.19
CA ASN A 425 13.18 -7.28 9.27
C ASN A 425 11.71 -6.87 9.35
N ASP A 426 11.08 -6.61 8.20
CA ASP A 426 9.66 -6.27 8.13
C ASP A 426 8.76 -7.45 8.51
N ILE A 427 9.10 -8.67 8.09
CA ILE A 427 8.43 -9.89 8.53
C ILE A 427 8.53 -10.08 10.05
N ASN A 428 9.71 -9.85 10.62
CA ASN A 428 9.90 -9.95 12.07
C ASN A 428 9.11 -8.87 12.83
N ALA A 429 8.98 -7.68 12.27
CA ALA A 429 8.13 -6.62 12.85
C ALA A 429 6.66 -7.04 12.85
N ILE A 430 6.16 -7.56 11.72
CA ILE A 430 4.79 -8.10 11.61
C ILE A 430 4.57 -9.25 12.59
N LYS A 431 5.50 -10.22 12.66
CA LYS A 431 5.41 -11.35 13.59
C LYS A 431 5.33 -10.93 15.06
N LYS A 432 5.97 -9.82 15.43
CA LYS A 432 5.90 -9.27 16.79
C LYS A 432 4.66 -8.43 17.06
N GLY A 433 4.09 -7.82 16.01
CA GLY A 433 2.91 -6.96 16.09
C GLY A 433 1.58 -7.70 15.93
N VAL A 434 1.59 -8.96 15.48
CA VAL A 434 0.39 -9.79 15.30
C VAL A 434 0.46 -10.99 16.23
N GLU A 435 -0.55 -11.13 17.09
CA GLU A 435 -0.73 -12.32 17.91
C GLU A 435 -1.15 -13.51 17.05
N GLY A 436 -0.60 -14.69 17.32
CA GLY A 436 -1.03 -15.93 16.66
C GLY A 436 -0.46 -16.22 15.27
N LEU A 437 0.54 -15.46 14.78
CA LEU A 437 1.22 -15.81 13.52
C LEU A 437 2.13 -17.04 13.66
N THR A 438 1.76 -18.12 12.98
CA THR A 438 2.58 -19.33 12.85
C THR A 438 3.69 -19.14 11.81
N SER A 439 4.68 -20.03 11.80
CA SER A 439 5.73 -20.05 10.76
C SER A 439 5.15 -20.28 9.36
N GLU A 440 4.07 -21.07 9.26
CA GLU A 440 3.39 -21.37 7.99
C GLU A 440 2.75 -20.11 7.41
N THR A 441 2.00 -19.37 8.23
CA THR A 441 1.38 -18.11 7.82
C THR A 441 2.42 -17.08 7.38
N VAL A 442 3.58 -17.00 8.05
CA VAL A 442 4.69 -16.14 7.62
C VAL A 442 5.23 -16.51 6.24
N ASP A 443 5.31 -17.80 5.93
CA ASP A 443 5.75 -18.27 4.62
C ASP A 443 4.72 -18.05 3.52
N GLU A 444 3.43 -17.99 3.87
CA GLU A 444 2.35 -17.58 2.97
C GLU A 444 2.47 -16.08 2.62
N ILE A 445 2.67 -15.19 3.60
CA ILE A 445 2.86 -13.74 3.38
C ILE A 445 3.94 -13.46 2.33
N LYS A 446 5.05 -14.20 2.36
CA LYS A 446 6.18 -14.04 1.41
C LYS A 446 5.81 -14.39 -0.04
N ARG A 447 4.82 -15.28 -0.21
CA ARG A 447 4.40 -15.86 -1.48
C ARG A 447 3.11 -15.27 -2.04
N LEU A 448 2.41 -14.41 -1.28
CA LEU A 448 1.17 -13.77 -1.73
C LEU A 448 1.33 -13.12 -3.12
N PRO A 449 0.44 -13.42 -4.09
CA PRO A 449 0.43 -12.74 -5.37
C PRO A 449 -0.06 -11.28 -5.24
N PRO A 450 0.30 -10.39 -6.19
CA PRO A 450 -0.27 -9.04 -6.24
C PRO A 450 -1.80 -9.06 -6.27
N GLY A 451 -2.43 -8.11 -5.57
CA GLY A 451 -3.89 -8.06 -5.45
C GLY A 451 -4.47 -9.05 -4.42
N THR A 452 -3.63 -9.73 -3.64
CA THR A 452 -4.07 -10.50 -2.47
C THR A 452 -3.44 -9.95 -1.20
N ALA A 453 -4.18 -10.09 -0.09
CA ALA A 453 -3.71 -9.72 1.24
C ALA A 453 -4.12 -10.77 2.26
N MET A 454 -3.27 -11.00 3.25
CA MET A 454 -3.67 -11.68 4.47
C MET A 454 -4.33 -10.67 5.40
N VAL A 455 -5.52 -10.97 5.88
CA VAL A 455 -6.28 -10.14 6.79
C VAL A 455 -6.33 -10.80 8.16
N VAL A 456 -5.93 -10.04 9.17
CA VAL A 456 -6.01 -10.40 10.57
C VAL A 456 -6.90 -9.37 11.25
N SER A 457 -7.90 -9.83 12.00
CA SER A 457 -8.81 -8.96 12.76
C SER A 457 -9.30 -9.72 13.99
N PRO A 458 -9.62 -9.06 15.11
CA PRO A 458 -10.16 -9.74 16.29
C PRO A 458 -11.48 -10.47 16.05
N GLU A 459 -12.21 -10.08 15.01
CA GLU A 459 -13.48 -10.69 14.62
C GLU A 459 -13.27 -11.99 13.81
N LEU A 460 -12.07 -12.23 13.29
CA LEU A 460 -11.71 -13.42 12.54
C LEU A 460 -11.11 -14.45 13.49
N GLU A 461 -11.53 -15.70 13.37
CA GLU A 461 -10.99 -16.78 14.21
C GLU A 461 -9.57 -17.18 13.81
N LYS A 462 -9.20 -16.91 12.56
CA LYS A 462 -7.85 -17.10 12.03
C LYS A 462 -7.55 -16.09 10.93
N PRO A 463 -6.27 -15.85 10.62
CA PRO A 463 -5.89 -15.10 9.43
C PRO A 463 -6.54 -15.70 8.17
N VAL A 464 -7.11 -14.85 7.32
CA VAL A 464 -7.69 -15.26 6.03
C VAL A 464 -6.97 -14.56 4.89
N ILE A 465 -6.80 -15.25 3.76
CA ILE A 465 -6.26 -14.63 2.54
C ILE A 465 -7.43 -14.14 1.70
N VAL A 466 -7.33 -12.89 1.26
CA VAL A 466 -8.37 -12.19 0.51
C VAL A 466 -7.81 -11.75 -0.83
N GLU A 467 -8.52 -12.09 -1.90
CA GLU A 467 -8.36 -11.47 -3.20
C GLU A 467 -9.05 -10.10 -3.17
N ILE A 468 -8.25 -9.04 -3.09
CA ILE A 468 -8.73 -7.67 -2.93
C ILE A 468 -9.47 -7.26 -4.20
N ARG A 469 -10.68 -6.71 -4.03
CA ARG A 469 -11.48 -6.24 -5.16
C ARG A 469 -10.80 -5.10 -5.90
N VAL A 470 -11.19 -4.91 -7.15
CA VAL A 470 -10.79 -3.71 -7.90
C VAL A 470 -11.43 -2.44 -7.33
N LYS A 471 -10.71 -1.31 -7.44
CA LYS A 471 -11.17 0.02 -7.04
C LYS A 471 -12.30 0.50 -7.95
N ARG A 472 -13.35 1.10 -7.37
CA ARG A 472 -14.41 1.78 -8.13
C ARG A 472 -13.92 3.11 -8.69
N SER A 473 -13.07 3.80 -7.93
CA SER A 473 -12.47 5.06 -8.35
C SER A 473 -11.22 4.79 -9.18
N LYS A 474 -10.76 5.83 -9.88
CA LYS A 474 -9.46 5.83 -10.55
C LYS A 474 -8.32 5.57 -9.54
N HIS A 475 -7.27 4.91 -9.99
CA HIS A 475 -6.04 4.75 -9.20
C HIS A 475 -5.05 5.88 -9.52
N GLY A 476 -4.58 6.57 -8.48
CA GLY A 476 -3.54 7.59 -8.58
C GLY A 476 -2.14 6.96 -8.59
N GLY A 477 -1.11 7.77 -8.90
CA GLY A 477 0.28 7.34 -8.75
C GLY A 477 0.79 6.32 -9.78
N VAL A 478 0.07 6.09 -10.89
CA VAL A 478 0.54 5.19 -11.96
C VAL A 478 1.91 5.66 -12.46
N ALA A 479 2.92 4.81 -12.28
CA ALA A 479 4.27 5.09 -12.75
C ALA A 479 4.22 5.40 -14.25
N VAL A 480 4.72 6.58 -14.64
CA VAL A 480 4.82 6.93 -16.05
C VAL A 480 5.75 5.93 -16.71
N ASN A 481 5.23 5.12 -17.63
CA ASN A 481 6.07 4.25 -18.46
C ASN A 481 7.04 5.12 -19.26
N VAL A 482 8.30 5.14 -18.84
CA VAL A 482 9.38 5.90 -19.49
C VAL A 482 9.51 5.56 -20.99
N VAL A 483 9.09 4.34 -21.37
CA VAL A 483 9.20 3.83 -22.74
C VAL A 483 8.00 4.21 -23.63
N ASP A 484 6.83 4.53 -23.06
CA ASP A 484 5.61 4.83 -23.83
C ASP A 484 5.49 6.29 -24.27
N VAL A 485 6.34 7.19 -23.75
CA VAL A 485 6.40 8.60 -24.18
C VAL A 485 6.88 8.76 -25.63
N LYS A 486 7.42 7.70 -26.28
CA LYS A 486 7.82 7.72 -27.70
C LYS A 486 6.74 7.24 -28.69
N LYS A 487 5.48 7.05 -28.26
CA LYS A 487 4.36 6.74 -29.16
C LYS A 487 3.31 7.85 -29.26
N GLU A 488 3.69 9.11 -29.06
CA GLU A 488 2.85 10.21 -29.54
C GLU A 488 2.97 10.37 -31.07
N LYS A 489 1.94 9.84 -31.74
CA LYS A 489 1.28 10.42 -32.92
C LYS A 489 2.18 11.25 -33.85
N ILE A 490 2.96 10.57 -34.70
CA ILE A 490 3.08 11.04 -36.09
C ILE A 490 1.68 10.90 -36.71
N LYS A 491 0.83 11.92 -36.51
CA LYS A 491 -0.31 12.16 -37.40
C LYS A 491 0.29 12.16 -38.80
N LYS A 492 0.01 11.12 -39.57
CA LYS A 492 0.12 11.15 -41.03
C LYS A 492 -0.78 12.29 -41.52
N LYS A 493 -0.27 13.52 -41.53
CA LYS A 493 -0.67 14.50 -42.53
C LYS A 493 -0.27 13.84 -43.84
N GLY A 494 -1.26 13.32 -44.55
CA GLY A 494 -1.08 12.77 -45.87
C GLY A 494 -0.43 13.83 -46.73
N PHE A 495 0.87 13.71 -46.95
CA PHE A 495 1.52 14.35 -48.06
C PHE A 495 1.07 13.55 -49.30
N ARG A 496 -0.07 13.95 -49.87
CA ARG A 496 -0.43 13.61 -51.23
C ARG A 496 0.67 14.21 -52.10
N LEU A 497 1.66 13.40 -52.46
CA LEU A 497 2.54 13.72 -53.57
C LEU A 497 1.66 13.83 -54.82
N SER A 498 1.60 15.04 -55.37
CA SER A 498 0.99 15.28 -56.68
C SER A 498 1.64 14.36 -57.72
N LYS A 499 0.84 13.87 -58.66
CA LYS A 499 1.27 12.96 -59.75
C LYS A 499 2.37 13.55 -60.66
N ASN A 500 2.86 14.76 -60.42
CA ASN A 500 3.82 15.48 -61.26
C ASN A 500 5.28 15.43 -60.77
N LYS A 501 5.65 14.54 -59.85
CA LYS A 501 7.08 14.31 -59.47
C LYS A 501 7.58 12.87 -59.61
N LYS A 502 6.77 11.95 -60.15
CA LYS A 502 7.23 10.59 -60.51
C LYS A 502 8.08 10.57 -61.78
N SER A 503 7.93 11.55 -62.66
CA SER A 503 8.69 11.66 -63.91
C SER A 503 10.11 12.22 -63.75
N GLU A 504 10.52 12.61 -62.54
CA GLU A 504 11.84 13.23 -62.29
C GLU A 504 12.85 12.28 -61.62
N PHE A 505 12.41 11.12 -61.11
CA PHE A 505 13.30 10.15 -60.43
C PHE A 505 13.52 8.84 -61.19
N GLU A 506 12.71 8.52 -62.21
CA GLU A 506 12.97 7.38 -63.11
C GLU A 506 14.06 7.70 -64.17
N GLY A 507 14.38 8.98 -64.38
CA GLY A 507 15.47 9.43 -65.27
C GLY A 507 16.88 9.40 -64.66
N LYS A 508 17.04 8.98 -63.40
CA LYS A 508 18.35 8.95 -62.70
C LYS A 508 18.77 7.56 -62.19
N GLY A 509 18.12 6.49 -62.64
CA GLY A 509 18.63 5.12 -62.46
C GLY A 509 18.64 4.57 -61.02
N ILE A 510 17.90 5.15 -60.08
CA ILE A 510 17.85 4.68 -58.69
C ILE A 510 16.64 3.76 -58.49
N LYS A 511 16.88 2.46 -58.31
CA LYS A 511 15.86 1.49 -57.86
C LYS A 511 15.68 1.60 -56.34
N VAL A 512 14.46 1.84 -55.88
CA VAL A 512 14.09 1.77 -54.46
C VAL A 512 13.61 0.34 -54.15
N ALA A 513 14.40 -0.42 -53.41
CA ALA A 513 13.97 -1.69 -52.83
C ALA A 513 13.43 -1.45 -51.41
N VAL A 514 12.21 -1.93 -51.14
CA VAL A 514 11.59 -1.88 -49.81
C VAL A 514 11.67 -3.29 -49.21
N GLU A 515 12.60 -3.52 -48.28
CA GLU A 515 12.61 -4.75 -47.47
C GLU A 515 11.99 -4.51 -46.09
N ARG A 516 11.03 -5.38 -45.73
CA ARG A 516 10.43 -5.49 -44.40
C ARG A 516 11.24 -6.48 -43.57
N LYS A 517 11.86 -6.04 -42.46
CA LYS A 517 12.32 -6.93 -41.39
C LYS A 517 11.47 -6.77 -40.14
N VAL A 518 10.85 -7.86 -39.74
CA VAL A 518 10.14 -8.08 -38.47
C VAL A 518 11.14 -8.72 -37.51
N LEU A 519 11.38 -8.13 -36.33
CA LEU A 519 12.19 -8.73 -35.27
C LEU A 519 11.32 -9.04 -34.04
N LYS A 520 11.29 -10.33 -33.68
CA LYS A 520 10.73 -10.89 -32.44
C LYS A 520 11.74 -10.70 -31.30
N ALA A 521 11.27 -10.28 -30.13
CA ALA A 521 12.09 -10.11 -28.92
C ALA A 521 12.11 -11.40 -28.05
N LYS A 522 13.28 -11.73 -27.48
CA LYS A 522 13.43 -12.59 -26.30
C LYS A 522 14.48 -12.01 -25.33
N SER A 523 13.97 -11.58 -24.17
CA SER A 523 14.49 -11.56 -22.79
C SER A 523 15.99 -11.39 -22.44
N LYS A 524 16.19 -10.36 -21.59
CA LYS A 524 16.78 -10.32 -20.22
C LYS A 524 18.29 -10.10 -19.98
N SER A 525 18.46 -9.28 -18.93
CA SER A 525 19.56 -9.07 -17.96
C SER A 525 20.72 -8.13 -18.28
N ASP A 526 20.84 -7.13 -17.38
CA ASP A 526 22.00 -6.36 -16.95
C ASP A 526 22.28 -5.00 -17.62
N VAL A 527 21.75 -3.95 -16.96
CA VAL A 527 22.21 -2.56 -17.03
C VAL A 527 23.07 -2.30 -15.79
N LYS A 528 24.35 -1.95 -16.00
CA LYS A 528 25.18 -1.25 -15.01
C LYS A 528 25.74 0.02 -15.67
N LEU A 529 25.35 1.15 -15.07
CA LEU A 529 26.01 2.46 -14.97
C LEU A 529 26.83 3.00 -16.16
N GLU A 530 26.34 4.16 -16.63
CA GLU A 530 27.00 5.12 -17.52
C GLU A 530 28.39 5.52 -17.02
N GLN A 531 29.34 5.62 -17.94
CA GLN A 531 30.22 6.78 -18.08
C GLN A 531 30.83 6.82 -19.49
N SER A 532 30.50 7.90 -20.22
CA SER A 532 31.35 8.63 -21.16
C SER A 532 32.52 7.89 -21.83
N ASN A 533 32.44 7.66 -23.15
CA ASN A 533 33.38 8.27 -24.12
C ASN A 533 33.07 7.86 -25.57
N LEU A 534 33.13 8.87 -26.42
CA LEU A 534 33.16 8.91 -27.88
C LEU A 534 33.94 7.76 -28.59
N VAL A 535 33.39 7.29 -29.72
CA VAL A 535 33.95 7.44 -31.11
C VAL A 535 33.53 6.24 -31.99
N GLU A 536 32.95 6.58 -33.15
CA GLU A 536 32.78 5.74 -34.33
C GLU A 536 34.13 5.22 -34.85
N SER A 537 34.23 3.93 -35.18
CA SER A 537 35.26 3.46 -36.09
C SER A 537 34.62 2.64 -37.20
N GLU A 538 34.49 3.26 -38.38
CA GLU A 538 34.55 2.56 -39.65
C GLU A 538 35.95 1.95 -39.82
N GLU A 539 35.98 0.69 -40.23
CA GLU A 539 37.18 -0.03 -40.64
C GLU A 539 37.68 0.52 -41.98
N PHE A 540 38.98 0.82 -42.10
CA PHE A 540 39.70 0.69 -43.36
C PHE A 540 41.16 0.27 -43.14
N GLU A 541 41.61 -0.57 -44.06
CA GLU A 541 42.77 -1.47 -44.05
C GLU A 541 44.16 -0.81 -43.86
N GLU A 542 45.06 -1.66 -43.37
CA GLU A 542 46.48 -1.45 -43.08
C GLU A 542 47.34 -0.93 -44.25
N GLY A 543 48.27 -0.02 -43.93
CA GLY A 543 49.31 0.38 -44.87
C GLY A 543 50.43 1.26 -44.27
N LYS A 544 51.44 0.60 -43.69
CA LYS A 544 52.89 0.96 -43.64
C LYS A 544 53.36 2.39 -43.25
N ARG A 545 54.34 2.37 -42.32
CA ARG A 545 55.56 3.22 -42.20
C ARG A 545 55.52 4.52 -41.37
N THR A 546 56.14 4.41 -40.19
CA THR A 546 57.22 5.24 -39.60
C THR A 546 57.09 6.77 -39.48
N SER A 547 57.03 7.18 -38.20
CA SER A 547 57.82 8.25 -37.54
C SER A 547 57.42 9.73 -37.68
N LYS A 548 57.25 10.31 -36.47
CA LYS A 548 57.60 11.67 -36.00
C LYS A 548 56.67 12.86 -36.30
N ASN A 549 56.48 13.60 -35.20
CA ASN A 549 56.02 14.97 -35.02
C ASN A 549 54.51 15.25 -34.92
N LYS A 550 54.07 15.21 -33.65
CA LYS A 550 52.88 15.86 -33.09
C LYS A 550 52.94 17.39 -33.24
N LYS A 551 51.73 17.98 -33.15
CA LYS A 551 51.39 19.38 -32.80
C LYS A 551 51.46 20.40 -33.94
N SER A 552 50.31 20.65 -34.56
CA SER A 552 49.69 21.97 -34.66
C SER A 552 48.34 21.82 -35.38
N ILE A 553 47.44 22.80 -35.24
CA ILE A 553 46.14 22.90 -35.93
C ILE A 553 44.94 22.29 -35.16
N PHE A 554 44.84 22.58 -33.86
CA PHE A 554 43.55 22.62 -33.13
C PHE A 554 43.10 24.07 -32.83
N LYS A 555 43.80 25.06 -33.39
CA LYS A 555 43.64 26.49 -33.10
C LYS A 555 42.91 27.28 -34.21
N LYS A 556 42.07 26.62 -35.02
CA LYS A 556 41.46 27.25 -36.22
C LYS A 556 39.96 27.00 -36.44
N MET A 557 39.22 26.39 -35.52
CA MET A 557 37.82 26.03 -35.76
C MET A 557 36.76 26.59 -34.80
N PHE A 558 37.14 27.26 -33.71
CA PHE A 558 36.17 27.93 -32.83
C PHE A 558 36.67 29.33 -32.51
N GLY A 559 36.32 30.27 -33.38
CA GLY A 559 36.57 31.69 -33.24
C GLY A 559 35.24 32.44 -33.13
N VAL A 560 35.17 33.27 -32.08
CA VAL A 560 34.06 34.07 -31.52
C VAL A 560 33.13 33.29 -30.61
#